data_AF-E4UC81-F1
#
_entry.id   AF-E4UC81-F1
#
_cell.length_a   1.000
_cell.length_b   1.000
_cell.length_c   1.000
_cell.angle_alpha   90.00
_cell.angle_beta   90.00
_cell.angle_gamma   90.00
#
_symmetry.space_group_name_H-M   'P 1'
#
loop_
_entity.id
_entity.type
_entity.pdbx_description
1 polymer ?
#
loop_
_entity_poly.entity_id
_entity_poly.type
_entity_poly.pdbx_seq_one_letter_code
_entity_poly.pdbx_strand_id
1 'polypeptide(L)'
;MTDFNTKLHNHLCSRGNLGNPLTDKERRQLKSLLKFEAKFLPTPRQLLKIINDFKPVSQLSFWEALIETEYLTKIVLHHRRWYYRLSDETPLLDADYDKIEIRIIKLAEHFPELYSLAHPIISEVGY
;
A
#
# COMPACT_ATOMS: atom_id res chain seq x y z
N MET A 1 4.07 5.11 14.28
CA MET A 1 4.40 4.02 13.32
C MET A 1 5.48 4.47 12.31
N THR A 2 6.54 5.15 12.78
CA THR A 2 7.37 6.00 11.91
C THR A 2 8.86 5.63 11.93
N ASP A 3 9.44 5.28 13.08
CA ASP A 3 10.90 5.09 13.17
C ASP A 3 11.44 3.84 12.44
N PHE A 4 10.73 2.70 12.52
CA PHE A 4 11.17 1.46 11.88
C PHE A 4 11.15 1.53 10.34
N ASN A 5 10.08 2.08 9.77
CA ASN A 5 9.94 2.20 8.32
C ASN A 5 10.93 3.21 7.74
N THR A 6 11.18 4.32 8.45
CA THR A 6 12.20 5.30 8.06
C THR A 6 13.60 4.71 8.17
N LYS A 7 13.92 3.97 9.24
CA LYS A 7 15.23 3.29 9.37
C LYS A 7 15.44 2.21 8.31
N LEU A 8 14.42 1.39 8.02
CA LEU A 8 14.50 0.37 6.98
C LEU A 8 14.62 1.00 5.59
N HIS A 9 13.83 2.04 5.30
CA HIS A 9 13.93 2.80 4.05
C HIS A 9 15.32 3.43 3.90
N ASN A 10 15.82 4.13 4.92
CA ASN A 10 17.16 4.74 4.89
C ASN A 10 18.27 3.70 4.74
N HIS A 11 18.14 2.53 5.35
CA HIS A 11 19.10 1.43 5.20
C HIS A 11 19.09 0.84 3.77
N LEU A 12 17.90 0.73 3.15
CA LEU A 12 17.76 0.25 1.78
C LEU A 12 18.25 1.30 0.76
N CYS A 13 17.88 2.58 0.93
CA CYS A 13 18.28 3.67 0.04
C CYS A 13 19.77 4.05 0.18
N SER A 14 20.35 4.01 1.39
CA SER A 14 21.80 4.26 1.57
C SER A 14 22.66 3.20 0.87
N ARG A 15 22.16 1.97 0.72
CA ARG A 15 22.82 0.93 -0.08
C ARG A 15 22.52 0.99 -1.57
N GLY A 16 21.30 1.38 -1.95
CA GLY A 16 20.93 1.65 -3.35
C GLY A 16 21.78 2.76 -3.98
N ASN A 17 22.04 3.84 -3.23
CA ASN A 17 22.92 4.94 -3.65
C ASN A 17 24.42 4.55 -3.74
N LEU A 18 24.80 3.41 -3.17
CA LEU A 18 26.15 2.84 -3.25
C LEU A 18 26.25 1.65 -4.22
N GLY A 19 25.17 1.32 -4.94
CA GLY A 19 25.14 0.19 -5.88
C GLY A 19 25.35 -1.19 -5.26
N ASN A 20 25.24 -1.32 -3.93
CA ASN A 20 25.51 -2.58 -3.24
C ASN A 20 24.20 -3.36 -3.03
N PRO A 21 24.02 -4.52 -3.71
CA PRO A 21 22.83 -5.34 -3.52
C PRO A 21 22.73 -5.88 -2.09
N LEU A 22 21.50 -6.10 -1.61
CA LEU A 22 21.24 -6.77 -0.34
C LEU A 22 21.90 -8.15 -0.32
N THR A 23 22.53 -8.48 0.81
CA THR A 23 23.06 -9.82 1.07
C THR A 23 21.92 -10.84 1.22
N ASP A 24 22.21 -12.13 0.98
CA ASP A 24 21.21 -13.21 1.13
C ASP A 24 20.62 -13.31 2.54
N LYS A 25 21.39 -12.92 3.57
CA LYS A 25 20.92 -12.89 4.96
C LYS A 25 19.90 -11.77 5.15
N GLU A 26 20.18 -10.57 4.64
CA GLU A 26 19.29 -9.42 4.73
C GLU A 26 18.02 -9.61 3.89
N ARG A 27 18.12 -10.21 2.69
CA ARG A 27 16.94 -10.57 1.88
C ARG A 27 16.02 -11.54 2.63
N ARG A 28 16.59 -12.57 3.27
CA ARG A 28 15.81 -13.52 4.08
C ARG A 28 15.15 -12.85 5.28
N GLN A 29 15.86 -11.95 5.97
CA GLN A 29 15.32 -11.20 7.10
C GLN A 29 14.18 -10.26 6.66
N LEU A 30 14.37 -9.50 5.58
CA LEU A 30 13.36 -8.63 5.00
C LEU A 30 12.11 -9.42 4.61
N LYS A 31 12.29 -10.56 3.92
CA LYS A 31 11.20 -11.47 3.56
C LYS A 31 10.41 -11.96 4.78
N SER A 32 11.11 -12.32 5.87
CA SER A 32 10.46 -12.74 7.11
C SER A 32 9.64 -11.62 7.76
N LEU A 33 10.17 -10.40 7.78
CA LEU A 33 9.51 -9.24 8.38
C LEU A 33 8.27 -8.82 7.57
N LEU A 34 8.38 -8.82 6.25
CA LEU A 34 7.24 -8.55 5.37
C LEU A 34 6.18 -9.63 5.54
N LYS A 35 6.53 -10.93 5.53
CA LYS A 35 5.58 -12.01 5.83
C LYS A 35 4.90 -11.88 7.21
N PHE A 36 5.58 -11.31 8.20
CA PHE A 36 4.97 -10.99 9.49
C PHE A 36 3.98 -9.83 9.38
N GLU A 37 4.33 -8.75 8.68
CA GLU A 37 3.44 -7.62 8.39
C GLU A 37 2.14 -8.05 7.68
N ALA A 38 2.21 -9.00 6.73
CA ALA A 38 1.02 -9.53 6.04
C ALA A 38 -0.02 -10.15 6.97
N LYS A 39 0.36 -10.63 8.15
CA LYS A 39 -0.60 -11.23 9.10
C LYS A 39 -1.60 -10.22 9.63
N PHE A 40 -1.28 -8.93 9.55
CA PHE A 40 -2.15 -7.84 9.97
C PHE A 40 -3.00 -7.27 8.83
N LEU A 41 -2.78 -7.75 7.60
CA LEU A 41 -3.54 -7.34 6.43
C LEU A 41 -4.66 -8.34 6.14
N PRO A 42 -5.76 -7.89 5.51
CA PRO A 42 -6.76 -8.81 4.99
C PRO A 42 -6.10 -9.78 4.01
N THR A 43 -6.51 -11.04 4.05
CA THR A 43 -6.17 -11.99 2.98
C THR A 43 -6.71 -11.48 1.64
N PRO A 44 -6.13 -11.87 0.50
CA PRO A 44 -6.61 -11.43 -0.82
C PRO A 44 -8.11 -11.67 -1.02
N ARG A 45 -8.60 -12.83 -0.55
CA ARG A 45 -10.04 -13.17 -0.59
C ARG A 45 -10.90 -12.23 0.27
N GLN A 46 -10.43 -11.88 1.48
CA GLN A 46 -11.14 -10.93 2.34
C GLN A 46 -11.14 -9.53 1.73
N LEU A 47 -10.01 -9.09 1.19
CA LEU A 47 -9.91 -7.79 0.54
C LEU A 47 -10.84 -7.68 -0.66
N LEU A 48 -10.87 -8.71 -1.53
CA LEU A 48 -11.79 -8.75 -2.66
C LEU A 48 -13.25 -8.73 -2.25
N LYS A 49 -13.60 -9.44 -1.18
CA LYS A 49 -14.95 -9.37 -0.62
C LYS A 49 -15.28 -7.94 -0.20
N ILE A 50 -14.39 -7.28 0.55
CA ILE A 50 -14.58 -5.90 1.00
C ILE A 50 -14.77 -4.94 -0.19
N ILE A 51 -13.92 -5.04 -1.21
CA ILE A 51 -13.98 -4.17 -2.39
C ILE A 51 -15.29 -4.36 -3.15
N ASN A 52 -15.73 -5.61 -3.32
CA ASN A 52 -16.97 -5.92 -4.03
C ASN A 52 -18.21 -5.48 -3.25
N ASP A 53 -18.12 -5.39 -1.92
CA ASP A 53 -19.20 -4.97 -1.03
C ASP A 53 -19.27 -3.43 -0.86
N PHE A 54 -18.38 -2.66 -1.49
CA PHE A 54 -18.40 -1.20 -1.42
C PHE A 54 -19.65 -0.60 -2.08
N LYS A 55 -20.25 0.38 -1.41
CA LYS A 55 -21.30 1.22 -1.99
C LYS A 55 -20.75 1.99 -3.20
N PRO A 56 -21.58 2.34 -4.19
CA PRO A 56 -21.22 3.33 -5.20
C PRO A 56 -20.70 4.63 -4.53
N VAL A 57 -19.63 5.22 -5.07
CA VAL A 57 -19.01 6.44 -4.48
C VAL A 57 -20.03 7.57 -4.34
N SER A 58 -20.93 7.71 -5.31
CA SER A 58 -22.01 8.71 -5.30
C SER A 58 -23.04 8.53 -4.18
N GLN A 59 -23.01 7.41 -3.46
CA GLN A 59 -23.90 7.10 -2.34
C GLN A 59 -23.19 7.15 -0.99
N LEU A 60 -21.90 7.49 -0.95
CA LEU A 60 -21.15 7.63 0.29
C LEU A 60 -21.44 8.98 0.95
N SER A 61 -21.57 8.97 2.26
CA SER A 61 -21.36 10.17 3.07
C SER A 61 -19.86 10.52 3.15
N PHE A 62 -19.56 11.78 3.48
CA PHE A 62 -18.18 12.23 3.68
C PHE A 62 -17.41 11.36 4.68
N TRP A 63 -18.04 10.97 5.80
CA TRP A 63 -17.38 10.14 6.83
C TRP A 63 -17.12 8.71 6.36
N GLU A 64 -18.03 8.13 5.57
CA GLU A 64 -17.79 6.82 4.96
C GLU A 64 -16.63 6.90 3.96
N ALA A 65 -16.59 7.94 3.13
CA ALA A 65 -15.50 8.18 2.19
C ALA A 65 -14.15 8.35 2.91
N LEU A 66 -14.10 9.13 4.00
CA LEU A 66 -12.89 9.29 4.81
C LEU A 66 -12.38 7.95 5.34
N ILE A 67 -13.25 7.15 5.95
CA ILE A 67 -12.88 5.83 6.49
C ILE A 67 -12.39 4.90 5.37
N GLU A 68 -13.09 4.90 4.23
CA GLU A 68 -12.71 4.09 3.07
C GLU A 68 -11.35 4.52 2.51
N THR A 69 -11.11 5.82 2.35
CA THR A 69 -9.83 6.39 1.92
C THR A 69 -8.70 5.99 2.87
N GLU A 70 -8.87 6.13 4.18
CA GLU A 70 -7.86 5.74 5.17
C GLU A 70 -7.53 4.25 5.10
N TYR A 71 -8.56 3.41 4.93
CA TYR A 71 -8.41 1.96 4.82
C TYR A 71 -7.64 1.58 3.55
N LEU A 72 -8.08 2.06 2.38
CA LEU A 72 -7.47 1.74 1.10
C LEU A 72 -6.02 2.27 1.01
N THR A 73 -5.75 3.44 1.60
CA THR A 73 -4.38 3.99 1.68
C THR A 73 -3.42 3.05 2.38
N LYS A 74 -3.82 2.46 3.50
CA LYS A 74 -2.97 1.50 4.22
C LYS A 74 -2.67 0.30 3.32
N ILE A 75 -3.70 -0.27 2.69
CA ILE A 75 -3.55 -1.43 1.79
C ILE A 75 -2.59 -1.14 0.64
N VAL A 76 -2.76 0.00 -0.04
CA VAL A 76 -1.89 0.41 -1.17
C VAL A 76 -0.44 0.57 -0.73
N LEU A 77 -0.18 1.25 0.38
CA LEU A 77 1.19 1.46 0.86
C LEU A 77 1.87 0.14 1.21
N HIS A 78 1.15 -0.81 1.83
CA HIS A 78 1.68 -2.13 2.10
C HIS A 78 1.96 -2.92 0.82
N HIS A 79 1.05 -2.88 -0.15
CA HIS A 79 1.23 -3.56 -1.42
C HIS A 79 2.43 -3.00 -2.20
N ARG A 80 2.53 -1.67 -2.37
CA ARG A 80 3.68 -1.02 -3.05
C ARG A 80 5.00 -1.42 -2.39
N ARG A 81 5.07 -1.44 -1.05
CA ARG A 81 6.26 -1.88 -0.32
C ARG A 81 6.64 -3.31 -0.65
N TRP A 82 5.68 -4.22 -0.75
CA TRP A 82 5.96 -5.60 -1.10
C TRP A 82 6.39 -5.76 -2.55
N TYR A 83 5.62 -5.17 -3.47
CA TYR A 83 5.86 -5.24 -4.91
C TYR A 83 7.28 -4.76 -5.25
N TYR A 84 7.67 -3.56 -4.77
CA TYR A 84 8.99 -3.00 -5.08
C TYR A 84 10.16 -3.61 -4.28
N ARG A 85 9.92 -4.22 -3.11
CA ARG A 85 11.01 -4.78 -2.27
C ARG A 85 11.28 -6.26 -2.51
N LEU A 86 10.28 -7.03 -2.96
CA LEU A 86 10.39 -8.48 -3.12
C LEU A 86 10.24 -8.95 -4.57
N SER A 87 9.77 -8.10 -5.49
CA SER A 87 9.59 -8.33 -6.94
C SER A 87 8.64 -9.49 -7.35
N ASP A 88 8.63 -10.61 -6.64
CA ASP A 88 8.03 -11.87 -7.14
C ASP A 88 7.02 -12.52 -6.17
N GLU A 89 6.75 -11.92 -5.00
CA GLU A 89 5.85 -12.49 -3.99
C GLU A 89 4.88 -11.44 -3.44
N THR A 90 4.04 -10.84 -4.27
CA THR A 90 2.93 -10.01 -3.77
C THR A 90 1.72 -10.87 -3.37
N PRO A 91 1.00 -10.53 -2.28
CA PRO A 91 -0.19 -11.28 -1.90
C PRO A 91 -1.37 -11.02 -2.84
N LEU A 92 -1.39 -9.83 -3.45
CA LEU A 92 -2.43 -9.40 -4.38
C LEU A 92 -1.93 -9.54 -5.80
N LEU A 93 -2.81 -10.03 -6.67
CA LEU A 93 -2.61 -9.97 -8.11
C LEU A 93 -2.74 -8.52 -8.57
N ASP A 94 -2.01 -8.16 -9.62
CA ASP A 94 -2.03 -6.81 -10.19
C ASP A 94 -3.46 -6.37 -10.55
N ALA A 95 -4.25 -7.26 -11.17
CA ALA A 95 -5.64 -6.97 -11.51
C ALA A 95 -6.56 -6.69 -10.30
N ASP A 96 -6.22 -7.20 -9.11
CA ASP A 96 -6.96 -6.92 -7.88
C ASP A 96 -6.50 -5.61 -7.22
N TYR A 97 -5.21 -5.31 -7.37
CA TYR A 97 -4.65 -4.02 -6.98
C TYR A 97 -5.19 -2.87 -7.86
N ASP A 98 -5.33 -3.09 -9.17
CA ASP A 98 -5.92 -2.11 -10.10
C ASP A 98 -7.33 -1.68 -9.68
N LYS A 99 -8.15 -2.61 -9.17
CA LYS A 99 -9.50 -2.30 -8.65
C LYS A 99 -9.44 -1.32 -7.48
N ILE A 100 -8.43 -1.44 -6.63
CA ILE A 100 -8.21 -0.54 -5.48
C ILE A 100 -7.80 0.84 -5.97
N GLU A 101 -6.85 0.91 -6.92
CA GLU A 101 -6.42 2.17 -7.50
C GLU A 101 -7.57 2.90 -8.21
N ILE A 102 -8.37 2.19 -9.02
CA ILE A 102 -9.57 2.74 -9.65
C ILE A 102 -10.55 3.28 -8.59
N ARG A 103 -10.72 2.57 -7.47
CA ARG A 103 -11.62 3.02 -6.41
C ARG A 103 -11.12 4.29 -5.74
N ILE A 104 -9.82 4.38 -5.47
CA ILE A 104 -9.19 5.59 -4.91
C ILE A 104 -9.32 6.78 -5.86
N ILE A 105 -9.12 6.58 -7.17
CA ILE A 105 -9.30 7.65 -8.17
C ILE A 105 -10.74 8.19 -8.09
N LYS A 106 -11.74 7.30 -8.07
CA LYS A 106 -13.14 7.72 -7.97
C LYS A 106 -13.45 8.46 -6.67
N LEU A 107 -12.88 8.01 -5.54
CA LEU A 107 -12.99 8.71 -4.25
C LEU A 107 -12.36 10.11 -4.32
N ALA A 108 -11.19 10.24 -4.93
CA ALA A 108 -10.50 11.52 -5.09
C ALA A 108 -11.26 12.49 -6.02
N GLU A 109 -11.92 11.97 -7.05
CA GLU A 109 -12.78 12.78 -7.94
C GLU A 109 -14.04 13.29 -7.23
N HIS A 110 -14.65 12.48 -6.36
CA HIS A 110 -15.90 12.83 -5.67
C HIS A 110 -15.69 13.58 -4.35
N PHE A 111 -14.58 13.34 -3.66
CA PHE A 111 -14.22 13.93 -2.37
C PHE A 111 -12.80 14.50 -2.40
N PRO A 112 -12.52 15.48 -3.27
CA PRO A 112 -11.16 16.01 -3.48
C PRO A 112 -10.52 16.57 -2.21
N GLU A 113 -11.31 17.06 -1.26
CA GLU A 113 -10.85 17.58 0.02
C GLU A 113 -10.16 16.52 0.91
N LEU A 114 -10.41 15.23 0.68
CA LEU A 114 -9.73 14.13 1.39
C LEU A 114 -8.30 13.90 0.88
N TYR A 115 -7.98 14.44 -0.29
CA TYR A 115 -6.75 14.15 -1.03
C TYR A 115 -5.92 15.42 -1.21
N SER A 116 -5.35 15.91 -0.11
CA SER A 116 -4.33 16.96 -0.19
C SER A 116 -3.10 16.49 -0.99
N LEU A 117 -2.29 17.42 -1.50
CA LEU A 117 -1.05 17.10 -2.21
C LEU A 117 -0.04 16.28 -1.37
N ALA A 118 -0.18 16.31 -0.04
CA ALA A 118 0.63 15.53 0.89
C ALA A 118 0.04 14.13 1.16
N HIS A 119 -1.07 13.76 0.52
CA HIS A 119 -1.70 12.47 0.73
C HIS A 119 -0.77 11.35 0.20
N PRO A 120 -0.45 10.32 0.99
CA PRO A 120 0.60 9.34 0.66
C PRO A 120 0.45 8.67 -0.70
N ILE A 121 -0.79 8.44 -1.15
CA ILE A 121 -1.05 7.82 -2.46
C ILE A 121 -0.63 8.74 -3.62
N ILE A 122 -0.76 10.06 -3.45
CA ILE A 122 -0.46 11.10 -4.43
C ILE A 122 1.03 11.46 -4.38
N SER A 123 1.60 11.55 -3.18
CA SER A 123 3.00 11.97 -2.99
C SER A 123 4.02 10.85 -3.25
N GLU A 124 3.62 9.58 -3.15
CA GLU A 124 4.50 8.40 -3.33
C GLU A 124 4.05 7.57 -4.56
N VAL A 125 4.16 8.12 -5.77
CA VAL A 125 3.91 7.37 -7.02
C VAL A 125 5.14 6.55 -7.38
N GLY A 126 5.05 5.23 -7.23
CA GLY A 126 6.25 4.39 -7.23
C GLY A 126 7.14 4.74 -6.05
N TYR A 127 8.14 3.91 -5.78
CA TYR A 127 9.15 4.27 -4.80
C TYR A 127 9.95 5.49 -5.25
#